data_AF-A0A813I8M9-F1
#
_entry.id   AF-A0A813I8M9-F1
#
_cell.length_a   1.000
_cell.length_b   1.000
_cell.length_c   1.000
_cell.angle_alpha   90.00
_cell.angle_beta   90.00
_cell.angle_gamma   90.00
#
_symmetry.space_group_name_H-M   'P 1'
#
loop_
_entity.id
_entity.type
_entity.pdbx_description
1 polymer ?
#
loop_
_entity_poly.entity_id
_entity_poly.type
_entity_poly.pdbx_seq_one_letter_code
_entity_poly.pdbx_strand_id
1 'polypeptide(L)'
;MPSHTCSGCRRELDAKSFGKMQLKKGPEVMKCAECVSRGSDVVLKEILDKAAAEEEKSRFEERVEESTHFLEENKGKQGVVTLPSGLQYKVLDPGNGKFHPTPSARVEVHYVGKLIDGTQFDSSVKTATEGPRLIQPATFAPEDVIPGWEEAMQLMVEGARWELFVPSHLAYGNAGSLPKIPGGSALIFDLEISKIKGGKVPKQGVEGVLGPV
;
A
#
# COMPACT_ATOMS: atom_id res chain seq x y z
N MET A 1 -36.09 28.76 -39.25
CA MET A 1 -35.03 29.69 -39.72
C MET A 1 -35.56 31.10 -39.50
N PRO A 2 -34.82 32.06 -38.92
CA PRO A 2 -33.46 32.41 -39.35
C PRO A 2 -32.42 32.65 -38.24
N SER A 3 -31.17 32.64 -38.69
CA SER A 3 -29.93 33.08 -38.07
C SER A 3 -29.90 34.57 -37.73
N HIS A 4 -29.34 34.93 -36.56
CA HIS A 4 -28.78 36.27 -36.36
C HIS A 4 -27.44 36.20 -35.63
N THR A 5 -26.39 36.52 -36.39
CA THR A 5 -25.03 36.81 -35.96
C THR A 5 -25.00 38.08 -35.12
N CYS A 6 -24.37 38.04 -33.93
CA CYS A 6 -24.15 39.21 -33.09
C CYS A 6 -22.96 40.01 -33.65
N SER A 7 -23.27 41.03 -34.44
CA SER A 7 -22.35 42.07 -34.86
C SER A 7 -22.17 43.07 -33.71
N GLY A 8 -20.96 43.20 -33.18
CA GLY A 8 -20.57 44.40 -32.44
C GLY A 8 -19.84 44.17 -31.13
N CYS A 9 -18.60 43.70 -31.18
CA CYS A 9 -17.64 44.00 -30.13
C CYS A 9 -16.22 44.10 -30.70
N ARG A 10 -16.01 45.17 -31.49
CA ARG A 10 -14.67 45.69 -31.77
C ARG A 10 -14.71 47.18 -31.45
N ARG A 11 -14.10 47.58 -30.33
CA ARG A 11 -13.55 48.92 -30.16
C ARG A 11 -12.24 48.83 -29.38
N GLU A 12 -11.23 49.38 -30.03
CA GLU A 12 -9.87 49.59 -29.55
C GLU A 12 -9.85 50.48 -28.31
N LEU A 13 -8.94 50.16 -27.39
CA LEU A 13 -8.60 50.97 -26.24
C LEU A 13 -7.56 52.00 -26.67
N ASP A 14 -7.95 53.26 -26.78
CA ASP A 14 -7.00 54.37 -26.90
C ASP A 14 -6.88 55.13 -25.57
N ALA A 15 -5.65 55.19 -25.07
CA ALA A 15 -5.24 55.92 -23.90
C ALA A 15 -5.01 57.40 -24.23
N LYS A 16 -5.82 58.30 -23.65
CA LYS A 16 -5.49 59.70 -23.27
C LYS A 16 -6.76 60.48 -22.93
N SER A 17 -6.95 60.85 -21.66
CA SER A 17 -7.24 62.23 -21.21
C SER A 17 -7.79 62.22 -19.78
N PHE A 18 -7.02 62.83 -18.88
CA PHE A 18 -7.40 63.21 -17.53
C PHE A 18 -8.56 64.23 -17.56
N GLY A 19 -9.56 64.09 -16.70
CA GLY A 19 -10.60 65.09 -16.51
C GLY A 19 -11.57 64.69 -15.40
N LYS A 20 -11.54 65.44 -14.30
CA LYS A 20 -12.41 65.31 -13.12
C LYS A 20 -13.87 65.07 -13.52
N MET A 21 -14.48 63.97 -13.08
CA MET A 21 -15.94 63.91 -12.96
C MET A 21 -16.35 63.03 -11.78
N GLN A 22 -17.05 63.68 -10.86
CA GLN A 22 -17.62 63.17 -9.63
C GLN A 22 -18.54 61.95 -9.86
N LEU A 23 -18.50 61.07 -8.87
CA LEU A 23 -19.39 59.93 -8.61
C LEU A 23 -20.84 60.15 -9.08
N LYS A 24 -21.29 59.33 -10.03
CA LYS A 24 -22.71 59.01 -10.19
C LYS A 24 -22.94 57.58 -9.69
N LYS A 25 -23.73 57.46 -8.62
CA LYS A 25 -24.25 56.18 -8.12
C LYS A 25 -25.19 55.59 -9.17
N GLY A 26 -24.77 54.50 -9.80
CA GLY A 26 -25.59 53.64 -10.66
C GLY A 26 -25.22 52.19 -10.39
N PRO A 27 -26.18 51.25 -10.38
CA PRO A 27 -25.95 49.85 -10.04
C PRO A 27 -25.38 49.09 -11.24
N GLU A 28 -24.18 49.45 -11.68
CA GLU A 28 -23.51 48.72 -12.77
C GLU A 28 -21.98 48.67 -12.62
N VAL A 29 -21.50 48.77 -11.37
CA VAL A 29 -20.08 48.58 -11.02
C VAL A 29 -19.97 47.33 -10.16
N MET A 30 -20.36 46.17 -10.70
CA MET A 30 -20.25 44.88 -10.01
C MET A 30 -20.23 43.74 -11.02
N LYS A 31 -19.31 43.82 -12.00
CA LYS A 31 -19.00 42.68 -12.88
C LYS A 31 -17.58 42.78 -13.44
N CYS A 32 -16.63 43.12 -12.57
CA CYS A 32 -15.20 42.86 -12.77
C CYS A 32 -14.54 42.14 -11.56
N ALA A 33 -15.33 41.75 -10.55
CA ALA A 33 -14.82 41.01 -9.40
C ALA A 33 -15.03 39.48 -9.52
N GLU A 34 -16.09 39.01 -10.22
CA GLU A 34 -16.41 37.58 -10.34
C GLU A 34 -15.72 36.84 -11.50
N CYS A 35 -15.14 37.55 -12.47
CA CYS A 35 -14.35 36.92 -13.54
C CYS A 35 -12.86 36.78 -13.21
N VAL A 36 -12.35 37.51 -12.21
CA VAL A 36 -10.92 37.45 -11.80
C VAL A 36 -10.69 36.49 -10.63
N SER A 37 -11.68 36.29 -9.75
CA SER A 37 -11.54 35.39 -8.59
C SER A 37 -11.53 33.90 -8.95
N ARG A 38 -12.36 33.48 -9.92
CA ARG A 38 -12.46 32.05 -10.31
C ARG A 38 -11.25 31.53 -11.08
N GLY A 39 -10.42 32.41 -11.64
CA GLY A 39 -9.19 32.02 -12.34
C GLY A 39 -8.02 31.75 -11.40
N SER A 40 -7.92 32.50 -10.29
CA SER A 40 -6.82 32.35 -9.33
C SER A 40 -6.94 31.09 -8.47
N ASP A 41 -8.16 30.68 -8.11
CA ASP A 41 -8.42 29.50 -7.29
C ASP A 41 -8.14 28.19 -8.04
N VAL A 42 -8.40 28.15 -9.36
CA VAL A 42 -8.15 26.98 -10.21
C VAL A 42 -6.65 26.78 -10.43
N VAL A 43 -5.91 27.85 -10.72
CA VAL A 43 -4.46 27.79 -10.91
C VAL A 43 -3.74 27.42 -9.60
N LEU A 44 -4.18 27.96 -8.45
CA LEU A 44 -3.63 27.58 -7.15
C LEU A 44 -3.87 26.09 -6.84
N LYS A 45 -5.07 25.58 -7.09
CA LYS A 45 -5.38 24.17 -6.87
C LYS A 45 -4.51 23.25 -7.74
N GLU A 46 -4.34 23.56 -9.03
CA GLU A 46 -3.48 22.77 -9.92
C GLU A 46 -2.01 22.75 -9.48
N ILE A 47 -1.50 23.88 -8.95
CA ILE A 47 -0.15 23.95 -8.40
C ILE A 47 -0.02 23.07 -7.15
N LEU A 48 -1.00 23.10 -6.26
CA LEU A 48 -1.02 22.26 -5.06
C LEU A 48 -1.14 20.76 -5.40
N ASP A 49 -2.00 20.40 -6.35
CA ASP A 49 -2.19 19.01 -6.79
C ASP A 49 -0.93 18.46 -7.47
N LYS A 50 -0.23 19.28 -8.29
CA LYS A 50 1.06 18.90 -8.89
C LYS A 50 2.14 18.73 -7.83
N ALA A 51 2.25 19.66 -6.88
CA ALA A 51 3.21 19.56 -5.78
C ALA A 51 2.97 18.30 -4.93
N ALA A 52 1.71 17.99 -4.61
CA ALA A 52 1.36 16.79 -3.86
C ALA A 52 1.69 15.50 -4.63
N ALA A 53 1.49 15.49 -5.95
CA ALA A 53 1.83 14.34 -6.79
C ALA A 53 3.35 14.13 -6.91
N GLU A 54 4.13 15.21 -7.04
CA GLU A 54 5.61 15.16 -7.06
C GLU A 54 6.17 14.68 -5.72
N GLU A 55 5.63 15.19 -4.61
CA GLU A 55 6.02 14.76 -3.25
C GLU A 55 5.71 13.27 -3.03
N GLU A 56 4.55 12.80 -3.48
CA GLU A 56 4.21 11.38 -3.36
C GLU A 56 5.05 10.49 -4.25
N LYS A 57 5.41 10.95 -5.45
CA LYS A 57 6.35 10.25 -6.32
C LYS A 57 7.72 10.12 -5.64
N SER A 58 8.24 11.19 -5.05
CA SER A 58 9.52 11.16 -4.32
C SER A 58 9.47 10.19 -3.15
N ARG A 59 8.41 10.24 -2.34
CA ARG A 59 8.23 9.28 -1.23
C ARG A 59 8.09 7.84 -1.71
N PHE A 60 7.44 7.63 -2.86
CA PHE A 60 7.33 6.29 -3.45
C PHE A 60 8.70 5.75 -3.86
N GLU A 61 9.52 6.56 -4.53
CA GLU A 61 10.86 6.17 -4.96
C GLU A 61 11.76 5.86 -3.75
N GLU A 62 11.73 6.71 -2.72
CA GLU A 62 12.44 6.49 -1.45
C GLU A 62 12.02 5.18 -0.78
N ARG A 63 10.71 4.93 -0.64
CA ARG A 63 10.20 3.68 -0.05
C ARG A 63 10.62 2.43 -0.84
N VAL A 64 10.66 2.51 -2.17
CA VAL A 64 11.13 1.41 -3.02
C VAL A 64 12.61 1.15 -2.78
N GLU A 65 13.42 2.20 -2.68
CA GLU A 65 14.85 2.10 -2.39
C GLU A 65 15.10 1.51 -1.00
N GLU A 66 14.45 2.05 0.04
CA GLU A 66 14.51 1.54 1.41
C GLU A 66 14.08 0.08 1.49
N SER A 67 12.97 -0.29 0.85
CA SER A 67 12.46 -1.66 0.80
C SER A 67 13.44 -2.60 0.11
N THR A 68 14.05 -2.15 -0.98
CA THR A 68 15.03 -2.95 -1.74
C THR A 68 16.31 -3.15 -0.92
N HIS A 69 16.83 -2.07 -0.32
CA HIS A 69 18.00 -2.11 0.54
C HIS A 69 17.78 -3.02 1.74
N PHE A 70 16.64 -2.86 2.43
CA PHE A 70 16.26 -3.71 3.56
C PHE A 70 16.26 -5.19 3.17
N LEU A 71 15.63 -5.54 2.05
CA LEU A 71 15.59 -6.93 1.59
C LEU A 71 16.98 -7.44 1.23
N GLU A 72 17.84 -6.64 0.61
CA GLU A 72 19.19 -7.05 0.24
C GLU A 72 20.06 -7.34 1.46
N GLU A 73 20.03 -6.47 2.48
CA GLU A 73 20.71 -6.69 3.76
C GLU A 73 20.14 -7.92 4.50
N ASN A 74 18.83 -8.13 4.40
CA ASN A 74 18.16 -9.20 5.12
C ASN A 74 18.56 -10.60 4.63
N LYS A 75 18.90 -10.76 3.34
CA LYS A 75 19.42 -12.02 2.78
C LYS A 75 20.67 -12.53 3.50
N GLY A 76 21.51 -11.63 4.02
CA GLY A 76 22.75 -11.97 4.71
C GLY A 76 22.58 -12.32 6.19
N LYS A 77 21.37 -12.17 6.76
CA LYS A 77 21.13 -12.41 8.18
C LYS A 77 21.03 -13.91 8.47
N GLN A 78 21.53 -14.32 9.63
CA GLN A 78 21.50 -15.72 10.05
C GLN A 78 20.06 -16.26 10.14
N GLY A 79 19.83 -17.40 9.50
CA GLY A 79 18.55 -18.10 9.49
C GLY A 79 17.53 -17.54 8.50
N VAL A 80 17.87 -16.52 7.73
CA VAL A 80 17.04 -16.05 6.60
C VAL A 80 17.32 -16.92 5.39
N VAL A 81 16.24 -17.41 4.77
CA VAL A 81 16.26 -18.16 3.52
C VAL A 81 15.53 -17.35 2.46
N THR A 82 16.09 -17.27 1.26
CA THR A 82 15.49 -16.57 0.11
C THR A 82 15.00 -17.59 -0.91
N LEU A 83 13.74 -17.48 -1.31
CA LEU A 83 13.12 -18.30 -2.34
C LEU A 83 13.33 -17.69 -3.74
N PRO A 84 13.21 -18.50 -4.81
CA PRO A 84 13.33 -18.00 -6.19
C PRO A 84 12.35 -16.88 -6.56
N SER A 85 11.19 -16.81 -5.89
CA SER A 85 10.20 -15.73 -6.05
C SER A 85 10.68 -14.37 -5.52
N GLY A 86 11.74 -14.36 -4.72
CA GLY A 86 12.23 -13.21 -3.96
C GLY A 86 11.64 -13.11 -2.54
N LEU A 87 10.70 -13.99 -2.17
CA LEU A 87 10.24 -14.10 -0.79
C LEU A 87 11.40 -14.51 0.11
N GLN A 88 11.55 -13.84 1.25
CA GLN A 88 12.50 -14.26 2.28
C GLN A 88 11.75 -14.66 3.53
N TYR A 89 12.25 -15.65 4.25
CA TYR A 89 11.66 -16.06 5.51
C TYR A 89 12.73 -16.51 6.50
N LYS A 90 12.37 -16.49 7.77
CA LYS A 90 13.14 -17.04 8.88
C LYS A 90 12.24 -17.93 9.71
N VAL A 91 12.68 -19.17 9.93
CA VAL A 91 11.95 -20.12 10.78
C VAL A 91 12.20 -19.76 12.24
N LEU A 92 11.15 -19.36 12.96
CA LEU A 92 11.20 -19.10 14.40
C LEU A 92 10.85 -20.37 15.19
N ASP A 93 9.80 -21.06 14.76
CA ASP A 93 9.42 -22.39 15.22
C ASP A 93 9.12 -23.27 13.99
N PRO A 94 9.79 -24.42 13.80
CA PRO A 94 9.51 -25.32 12.68
C PRO A 94 8.14 -26.00 12.75
N GLY A 95 7.48 -25.99 13.91
CA GLY A 95 6.26 -26.72 14.17
C GLY A 95 6.47 -28.23 14.24
N ASN A 96 5.42 -28.95 14.64
CA ASN A 96 5.42 -30.42 14.76
C ASN A 96 4.44 -31.10 13.79
N GLY A 97 3.76 -30.32 12.95
CA GLY A 97 2.84 -30.81 11.94
C GLY A 97 3.53 -31.67 10.88
N LYS A 98 2.81 -32.69 10.40
CA LYS A 98 3.28 -33.63 9.37
C LYS A 98 2.76 -33.30 7.97
N PHE A 99 2.00 -32.21 7.83
CA PHE A 99 1.30 -31.89 6.60
C PHE A 99 1.35 -30.38 6.32
N HIS A 100 1.41 -30.06 5.03
CA HIS A 100 1.21 -28.73 4.47
C HIS A 100 -0.25 -28.55 4.04
N PRO A 101 -0.80 -27.33 4.09
CA PRO A 101 -2.12 -27.04 3.52
C PRO A 101 -2.09 -27.10 1.99
N THR A 102 -3.19 -27.55 1.36
CA THR A 102 -3.40 -27.34 -0.09
C THR A 102 -3.77 -25.89 -0.38
N PRO A 103 -3.67 -25.39 -1.64
CA PRO A 103 -4.01 -24.01 -2.00
C PRO A 103 -5.39 -23.52 -1.54
N SER A 104 -6.40 -24.39 -1.59
CA SER A 104 -7.78 -24.10 -1.16
C SER A 104 -8.10 -24.48 0.28
N ALA A 105 -7.12 -24.97 1.05
CA ALA A 105 -7.35 -25.41 2.42
C ALA A 105 -7.55 -24.22 3.35
N ARG A 106 -8.62 -24.26 4.15
CA ARG A 106 -8.81 -23.29 5.24
C ARG A 106 -7.78 -23.54 6.34
N VAL A 107 -7.03 -22.51 6.68
CA VAL A 107 -5.97 -22.51 7.70
C VAL A 107 -6.26 -21.43 8.73
N GLU A 108 -6.24 -21.79 10.00
CA GLU A 108 -6.23 -20.86 11.13
C GLU A 108 -4.81 -20.39 11.39
N VAL A 109 -4.62 -19.07 11.42
CA VAL A 109 -3.33 -18.44 11.60
C VAL A 109 -3.38 -17.36 12.67
N HIS A 110 -2.24 -17.18 13.34
CA HIS A 110 -1.94 -15.99 14.11
C HIS A 110 -0.90 -15.18 13.34
N TYR A 111 -1.14 -13.87 13.19
CA TYR A 111 -0.20 -13.02 12.49
C TYR A 111 -0.15 -11.60 13.02
N VAL A 112 0.99 -10.96 12.77
CA VAL A 112 1.19 -9.51 12.91
C VAL A 112 1.90 -9.01 11.64
N GLY A 113 1.29 -8.05 10.95
CA GLY A 113 1.85 -7.40 9.76
C GLY A 113 2.41 -6.01 10.08
N LYS A 114 3.66 -5.77 9.69
CA LYS A 114 4.38 -4.51 9.91
C LYS A 114 5.06 -4.02 8.63
N LEU A 115 5.18 -2.71 8.50
CA LEU A 115 6.07 -2.07 7.54
C LEU A 115 7.53 -2.18 8.04
N ILE A 116 8.49 -1.90 7.16
CA ILE A 116 9.93 -1.96 7.48
C ILE A 116 10.36 -0.95 8.56
N ASP A 117 9.59 0.14 8.73
CA ASP A 117 9.76 1.13 9.80
C ASP A 117 9.25 0.64 11.18
N GLY A 118 8.64 -0.55 11.23
CA GLY A 118 8.04 -1.13 12.42
C GLY A 118 6.56 -0.79 12.63
N THR A 119 5.97 0.06 11.80
CA THR A 119 4.55 0.43 11.87
C THR A 119 3.67 -0.79 11.61
N GLN A 120 2.88 -1.18 12.61
CA GLN A 120 1.93 -2.28 12.48
C GLN A 120 0.67 -1.82 11.73
N PHE A 121 0.34 -2.48 10.63
CA PHE A 121 -0.84 -2.15 9.81
C PHE A 121 -2.01 -3.14 10.01
N ASP A 122 -1.72 -4.37 10.41
CA ASP A 122 -2.72 -5.42 10.64
C ASP A 122 -2.24 -6.48 11.66
N SER A 123 -3.17 -7.16 12.31
CA SER A 123 -2.89 -8.22 13.28
C SER A 123 -4.15 -9.04 13.60
N SER A 124 -4.03 -10.37 13.64
CA SER A 124 -5.07 -11.23 14.22
C SER A 124 -5.05 -11.21 15.75
N VAL A 125 -3.92 -10.84 16.35
CA VAL A 125 -3.79 -10.67 17.79
C VAL A 125 -4.38 -9.29 18.12
N LYS A 126 -5.63 -9.28 18.60
CA LYS A 126 -6.23 -8.04 19.09
C LYS A 126 -5.50 -7.63 20.37
N THR A 127 -4.63 -6.62 20.26
CA THR A 127 -4.06 -5.95 21.41
C THR A 127 -5.23 -5.37 22.21
N ALA A 128 -5.32 -5.79 23.45
CA ALA A 128 -6.31 -5.38 24.42
C ALA A 128 -6.32 -3.86 24.65
N THR A 129 -7.00 -3.09 23.80
CA THR A 129 -7.65 -1.85 24.25
C THR A 129 -8.90 -2.17 25.09
N GLU A 130 -9.39 -3.42 25.03
CA GLU A 130 -10.60 -3.91 25.70
C GLU A 130 -10.36 -5.33 26.28
N GLY A 131 -9.89 -5.44 27.53
CA GLY A 131 -9.93 -6.70 28.30
C GLY A 131 -8.90 -7.80 27.97
N PRO A 132 -8.92 -8.96 28.67
CA PRO A 132 -7.87 -9.99 28.58
C PRO A 132 -7.65 -10.49 27.14
N ARG A 133 -6.38 -10.66 26.75
CA ARG A 133 -5.89 -11.00 25.39
C ARG A 133 -6.74 -12.09 24.73
N LEU A 134 -7.71 -11.68 23.89
CA LEU A 134 -8.41 -12.60 23.01
C LEU A 134 -7.58 -12.77 21.75
N ILE A 135 -6.79 -13.84 21.71
CA ILE A 135 -6.10 -14.28 20.49
C ILE A 135 -7.15 -15.04 19.67
N GLN A 136 -7.81 -14.36 18.73
CA GLN A 136 -8.72 -15.03 17.80
C GLN A 136 -7.94 -15.35 16.51
N PRO A 137 -7.80 -16.63 16.13
CA PRO A 137 -7.15 -16.97 14.88
C PRO A 137 -7.97 -16.42 13.70
N ALA A 138 -7.28 -15.85 12.72
CA ALA A 138 -7.90 -15.54 11.44
C ALA A 138 -7.89 -16.80 10.56
N THR A 139 -8.93 -16.99 9.73
CA THR A 139 -9.01 -18.15 8.83
C THR A 139 -8.86 -17.69 7.39
N PHE A 140 -7.82 -18.19 6.71
CA PHE A 140 -7.54 -17.91 5.30
C PHE A 140 -7.30 -19.20 4.52
N ALA A 141 -7.48 -19.17 3.21
CA ALA A 141 -6.89 -20.16 2.31
C ALA A 141 -5.67 -19.56 1.61
N PRO A 142 -4.62 -20.33 1.31
CA PRO A 142 -3.45 -19.83 0.59
C PRO A 142 -3.80 -19.07 -0.71
N GLU A 143 -4.81 -19.51 -1.46
CA GLU A 143 -5.25 -18.86 -2.70
C GLU A 143 -6.01 -17.52 -2.50
N ASP A 144 -6.44 -17.22 -1.28
CA ASP A 144 -7.24 -16.02 -0.94
C ASP A 144 -6.36 -14.86 -0.41
N VAL A 145 -5.04 -15.03 -0.32
CA VAL A 145 -4.11 -14.08 0.31
C VAL A 145 -3.04 -13.60 -0.69
N ILE A 146 -2.17 -12.68 -0.25
CA ILE A 146 -1.09 -12.16 -1.10
C ILE A 146 -0.15 -13.30 -1.54
N PRO A 147 0.47 -13.21 -2.74
CA PRO A 147 1.32 -14.28 -3.28
C PRO A 147 2.43 -14.75 -2.34
N GLY A 148 3.03 -13.83 -1.56
CA GLY A 148 4.06 -14.21 -0.58
C GLY A 148 3.53 -15.08 0.57
N TRP A 149 2.28 -14.88 0.98
CA TRP A 149 1.64 -15.76 1.97
C TRP A 149 1.21 -17.09 1.35
N GLU A 150 0.70 -17.08 0.12
CA GLU A 150 0.33 -18.30 -0.60
C GLU A 150 1.50 -19.28 -0.67
N GLU A 151 2.68 -18.80 -1.04
CA GLU A 151 3.90 -19.60 -1.11
C GLU A 151 4.36 -20.05 0.29
N ALA A 152 4.42 -19.14 1.27
CA ALA A 152 4.86 -19.46 2.63
C ALA A 152 3.96 -20.52 3.30
N MET A 153 2.65 -20.33 3.25
CA MET A 153 1.69 -21.23 3.92
C MET A 153 1.79 -22.66 3.39
N GLN A 154 2.07 -22.84 2.11
CA GLN A 154 2.23 -24.17 1.48
C GLN A 154 3.56 -24.85 1.85
N LEU A 155 4.55 -24.10 2.37
CA LEU A 155 5.81 -24.64 2.88
C LEU A 155 5.78 -24.86 4.40
N MET A 156 4.82 -24.25 5.10
CA MET A 156 4.65 -24.36 6.54
C MET A 156 3.80 -25.57 6.94
N VAL A 157 3.91 -25.97 8.19
CA VAL A 157 3.10 -27.02 8.80
C VAL A 157 2.37 -26.50 10.03
N GLU A 158 1.42 -27.28 10.55
CA GLU A 158 0.73 -26.95 11.79
C GLU A 158 1.72 -26.77 12.97
N GLY A 159 1.54 -25.68 13.72
CA GLY A 159 2.43 -25.22 14.79
C GLY A 159 3.67 -24.45 14.33
N ALA A 160 3.93 -24.35 13.02
CA ALA A 160 5.10 -23.60 12.54
C ALA A 160 4.86 -22.09 12.66
N ARG A 161 5.89 -21.37 13.09
CA ARG A 161 5.92 -19.91 13.18
C ARG A 161 7.11 -19.34 12.45
N TRP A 162 6.85 -18.54 11.42
CA TRP A 162 7.87 -17.97 10.55
C TRP A 162 7.78 -16.44 10.57
N GLU A 163 8.93 -15.79 10.44
CA GLU A 163 9.01 -14.38 10.10
C GLU A 163 9.23 -14.27 8.60
N LEU A 164 8.28 -13.65 7.89
CA LEU A 164 8.30 -13.46 6.43
C LEU A 164 8.70 -12.03 6.11
N PHE A 165 9.52 -11.86 5.08
CA PHE A 165 9.88 -10.57 4.49
C PHE A 165 9.44 -10.59 3.03
N VAL A 166 8.33 -9.90 2.77
CA VAL A 166 7.60 -9.98 1.51
C VAL A 166 7.91 -8.74 0.67
N PRO A 167 8.55 -8.88 -0.50
CA PRO A 167 8.75 -7.75 -1.40
C PRO A 167 7.41 -7.24 -1.94
N SER A 168 7.37 -5.97 -2.33
CA SER A 168 6.12 -5.31 -2.73
C SER A 168 5.39 -6.04 -3.86
N HIS A 169 6.11 -6.62 -4.84
CA HIS A 169 5.50 -7.37 -5.95
C HIS A 169 4.83 -8.69 -5.55
N LEU A 170 5.19 -9.27 -4.39
CA LEU A 170 4.51 -10.43 -3.78
C LEU A 170 3.48 -10.02 -2.73
N ALA A 171 3.23 -8.71 -2.59
CA ALA A 171 2.29 -8.10 -1.67
C ALA A 171 1.29 -7.20 -2.44
N TYR A 172 1.28 -5.89 -2.18
CA TYR A 172 0.33 -4.92 -2.76
C TYR A 172 0.91 -4.09 -3.92
N GLY A 173 2.11 -4.40 -4.38
CA GLY A 173 2.79 -3.77 -5.51
C GLY A 173 2.95 -2.26 -5.38
N ASN A 174 2.97 -1.59 -6.53
CA ASN A 174 3.14 -0.13 -6.61
C ASN A 174 1.87 0.64 -6.19
N ALA A 175 0.70 0.01 -6.23
CA ALA A 175 -0.55 0.64 -5.81
C ALA A 175 -0.67 0.69 -4.28
N GLY A 176 -0.11 -0.30 -3.58
CA GLY A 176 -0.29 -0.43 -2.14
C GLY A 176 -1.73 -0.77 -1.75
N SER A 177 -2.04 -0.63 -0.47
CA SER A 177 -3.38 -0.71 0.10
C SER A 177 -3.60 0.49 1.02
N LEU A 178 -3.87 1.63 0.40
CA LEU A 178 -4.05 2.90 1.09
C LEU A 178 -5.28 2.89 2.03
N PRO A 179 -5.24 3.65 3.15
CA PRO A 179 -4.15 4.51 3.58
C PRO A 179 -3.04 3.78 4.38
N LYS A 180 -3.22 2.48 4.68
CA LYS A 180 -2.37 1.76 5.64
C LYS A 180 -1.04 1.30 5.07
N ILE A 181 -1.03 0.88 3.80
CA ILE A 181 0.13 0.30 3.14
C ILE A 181 0.43 1.15 1.91
N PRO A 182 1.45 2.01 1.94
CA PRO A 182 1.88 2.76 0.77
C PRO A 182 2.39 1.83 -0.33
N GLY A 183 2.28 2.28 -1.58
CA GLY A 183 2.86 1.59 -2.73
C GLY A 183 4.38 1.43 -2.60
N GLY A 184 4.89 0.32 -3.12
CA GLY A 184 6.34 0.03 -3.14
C GLY A 184 6.90 -0.54 -1.84
N SER A 185 6.09 -0.63 -0.78
CA SER A 185 6.52 -1.09 0.54
C SER A 185 6.78 -2.59 0.57
N ALA A 186 7.94 -3.01 1.09
CA ALA A 186 8.14 -4.36 1.59
C ALA A 186 7.41 -4.53 2.94
N LEU A 187 6.92 -5.75 3.19
CA LEU A 187 6.16 -6.08 4.40
C LEU A 187 6.88 -7.13 5.23
N ILE A 188 6.75 -7.02 6.54
CA ILE A 188 7.25 -8.00 7.51
C ILE A 188 6.04 -8.64 8.18
N PHE A 189 5.97 -9.97 8.16
CA PHE A 189 4.92 -10.72 8.84
C PHE A 189 5.52 -11.69 9.83
N ASP A 190 5.04 -11.67 11.06
CA ASP A 190 5.16 -12.79 11.98
C ASP A 190 3.93 -13.66 11.77
N LEU A 191 4.08 -14.88 11.27
CA LEU A 191 3.00 -15.78 10.87
C LEU A 191 3.14 -17.13 11.57
N GLU A 192 2.09 -17.57 12.26
CA GLU A 192 1.99 -18.88 12.90
C GLU A 192 0.76 -19.62 12.38
N ILE A 193 0.93 -20.86 11.93
CA ILE A 193 -0.20 -21.73 11.59
C ILE A 193 -0.65 -22.46 12.86
N SER A 194 -1.82 -22.10 13.39
CA SER A 194 -2.36 -22.80 14.55
C SER A 194 -3.09 -24.09 14.16
N LYS A 195 -3.80 -24.10 13.03
CA LYS A 195 -4.55 -25.30 12.59
C LYS A 195 -4.82 -25.33 11.10
N ILE A 196 -4.67 -26.50 10.47
CA ILE A 196 -5.13 -26.72 9.08
C ILE A 196 -6.48 -27.47 9.11
N LYS A 197 -7.54 -26.86 8.59
CA LYS A 197 -8.91 -27.40 8.56
C LYS A 197 -9.31 -28.03 7.22
N GLY A 198 -8.63 -27.69 6.14
CA GLY A 198 -8.93 -28.17 4.79
C GLY A 198 -8.04 -29.32 4.31
N GLY A 199 -7.84 -29.38 2.99
CA GLY A 199 -6.94 -30.34 2.35
C GLY A 199 -5.51 -30.27 2.89
N LYS A 200 -4.87 -31.43 3.00
CA LYS A 200 -3.53 -31.59 3.57
C LYS A 200 -2.67 -32.44 2.65
N VAL A 201 -1.42 -32.04 2.44
CA VAL A 201 -0.40 -32.81 1.72
C VAL A 201 0.70 -33.20 2.70
N PRO A 202 1.17 -34.45 2.73
CA PRO A 202 2.26 -34.84 3.62
C PRO A 202 3.49 -33.94 3.42
N LYS A 203 4.09 -33.49 4.53
CA LYS A 203 5.45 -32.94 4.52
C LYS A 203 6.34 -34.05 4.02
N GLN A 204 6.80 -33.94 2.78
CA GLN A 204 7.67 -34.97 2.21
C GLN A 204 8.85 -35.16 3.16
N GLY A 205 9.09 -36.41 3.55
CA GLY A 205 10.21 -36.75 4.44
C GLY A 205 11.50 -36.28 3.78
N VAL A 206 12.17 -35.32 4.41
CA VAL A 206 13.49 -34.86 3.98
C VAL A 206 14.50 -35.95 4.35
N GLU A 207 14.57 -36.98 3.53
CA GLU A 207 15.75 -37.84 3.43
C GLU A 207 16.34 -37.55 2.04
N GLY A 208 17.14 -36.46 1.95
CA GLY A 208 18.03 -36.26 0.80
C GLY A 208 18.05 -34.91 0.07
N VAL A 209 17.36 -33.85 0.53
CA VAL A 209 17.37 -32.55 -0.20
C VAL A 209 17.66 -31.36 0.73
N LEU A 210 18.66 -31.50 1.59
CA LEU A 210 19.42 -30.35 2.09
C LEU A 210 20.89 -30.70 1.92
N GLY A 211 21.50 -30.13 0.88
CA GLY A 211 22.94 -30.20 0.65
C GLY A 211 23.72 -29.60 1.81
N PRO A 212 25.01 -29.94 1.94
CA PRO A 212 25.79 -29.66 3.14
C PRO A 212 25.91 -28.15 3.41
N VAL A 213 25.65 -27.78 4.66
CA VAL A 213 26.14 -26.54 5.30
C VAL A 213 27.64 -26.68 5.54
#